data_AF-A0AAW9RY21-F1
#
_entry.id   AF-A0AAW9RY21-F1
#
_cell.length_a   1.000
_cell.length_b   1.000
_cell.length_c   1.000
_cell.angle_alpha   90.00
_cell.angle_beta   90.00
_cell.angle_gamma   90.00
#
_symmetry.space_group_name_H-M   'P 1'
#
loop_
_entity.id
_entity.type
_entity.pdbx_description
1 polymer ?
#
loop_
_entity_poly.entity_id
_entity_poly.type
_entity_poly.pdbx_seq_one_letter_code
_entity_poly.pdbx_strand_id
1 'polypeptide(L)'
;MIGNSEKNFFRRGAAGLLSGLLMGSAVLAGAPAAASADVFDSDDREPVPVMIIKIFNNSPDHNIYPVLSTGTSTTDSWLQSAFKIKKADFPDYPFPKPNQFRFYINPNGDGIPPKGKVTIRLPLYTQLVPDHLVDPKKPDQFIDWWGGGRIEIFDAPAETGRPPRALREAYRNRMGQVEVDPIADAAVPTCTGCQPFKFFKDAAGLKHNEPSQLTEYTLGALNFDTDPYSMNLENVDFDVSYVDDAYLPVAMEPFGNKQVGYVGMVNSIQKFRAALNKFLAKDSPYYGWPQFVDQFGDKILKVPSTLHVYGAGPNTPDLTPAPWAPITALNKDWDSCLDKSDKSKYCIRLRKIRRMFQDNYDNYIKNYITPFGCDPKLGPVELDEELMRTHVQGWTPFNQFCGKADINLLADTPGYTANNSRKYHNLKGIFDKLQYLKSGRFNPYSKLIHSKKYIGAPNVYAYSVDDAVGNMQAEGTGLIIAVGGKRGLPNKNPATPPIHVSFGYAPTDLVRFTHYGVCTTVPDHDVNPSYASFDVSITSIGDCHLTFLDNFNRTYTFDIKSQPPYPTDNKRTPATHAEIDCSRNTEQYAKDWCEGVFAYTLVGKFETTNYVIAPAPQQVR
;
A
#
# COMPACT_ATOMS: atom_id res chain seq x y z
N MET A 1 -1.29 -13.20 6.25
CA MET A 1 -2.31 -13.38 5.20
C MET A 1 -3.49 -12.41 5.32
N ILE A 2 -3.33 -11.33 6.10
CA ILE A 2 -4.32 -10.28 6.34
C ILE A 2 -3.68 -9.02 5.74
N GLY A 3 -4.23 -8.46 4.66
CA GLY A 3 -3.69 -7.24 4.02
C GLY A 3 -3.73 -7.22 2.48
N ASN A 4 -3.56 -8.35 1.79
CA ASN A 4 -3.52 -8.36 0.31
C ASN A 4 -4.91 -8.31 -0.36
N SER A 5 -5.98 -8.50 0.40
CA SER A 5 -7.36 -8.62 -0.10
C SER A 5 -7.92 -7.32 -0.67
N GLU A 6 -7.69 -6.21 0.02
CA GLU A 6 -8.24 -4.91 -0.39
C GLU A 6 -7.32 -4.23 -1.41
N LYS A 7 -6.00 -4.47 -1.34
CA LYS A 7 -4.99 -3.86 -2.22
C LYS A 7 -5.21 -4.16 -3.71
N ASN A 8 -5.71 -5.35 -4.07
CA ASN A 8 -5.95 -5.73 -5.47
C ASN A 8 -7.29 -5.25 -6.07
N PHE A 9 -8.18 -4.66 -5.26
CA PHE A 9 -9.51 -4.23 -5.74
C PHE A 9 -9.52 -2.83 -6.36
N PHE A 10 -8.49 -2.02 -6.11
CA PHE A 10 -8.45 -0.58 -6.45
C PHE A 10 -8.32 -0.22 -7.94
N ARG A 11 -8.36 -1.20 -8.87
CA ARG A 11 -8.10 -0.95 -10.32
C ARG A 11 -9.13 -1.52 -11.30
N ARG A 12 -10.43 -1.49 -10.98
CA ARG A 12 -11.47 -1.65 -12.02
C ARG A 12 -12.13 -0.30 -12.35
N GLY A 13 -11.51 0.40 -13.30
CA GLY A 13 -12.17 1.46 -14.06
C GLY A 13 -13.40 0.90 -14.78
N ALA A 14 -14.47 1.69 -14.80
CA ALA A 14 -15.77 1.30 -15.32
C ALA A 14 -15.75 1.04 -16.84
N ALA A 15 -16.15 -0.15 -17.26
CA ALA A 15 -16.73 -0.42 -18.57
C ALA A 15 -17.63 -1.67 -18.48
N GLY A 16 -18.93 -1.49 -18.72
CA GLY A 16 -19.90 -2.59 -18.68
C GLY A 16 -19.95 -3.37 -19.99
N LEU A 17 -20.41 -4.63 -19.95
CA LEU A 17 -21.19 -5.25 -21.03
C LEU A 17 -21.78 -6.62 -20.66
N LEU A 18 -22.87 -6.90 -21.40
CA LEU A 18 -23.84 -7.98 -21.34
C LEU A 18 -23.26 -9.41 -21.29
N SER A 19 -23.94 -10.28 -20.54
CA SER A 19 -23.79 -11.74 -20.61
C SER A 19 -24.62 -12.32 -21.77
N GLY A 20 -23.97 -13.08 -22.64
CA GLY A 20 -24.59 -14.00 -23.61
C GLY A 20 -24.03 -15.42 -23.40
N LEU A 21 -24.92 -16.35 -23.06
CA LEU A 21 -24.65 -17.79 -22.93
C LEU A 21 -24.30 -18.41 -24.29
N LEU A 22 -23.36 -19.35 -24.32
CA LEU A 22 -23.37 -20.47 -25.28
C LEU A 22 -22.57 -21.66 -24.74
N MET A 23 -23.24 -22.83 -24.74
CA MET A 23 -22.71 -24.13 -24.33
C MET A 23 -22.00 -24.85 -25.49
N GLY A 24 -20.95 -25.59 -25.15
CA GLY A 24 -20.76 -26.98 -25.59
C GLY A 24 -19.86 -27.23 -26.82
N SER A 25 -18.71 -27.88 -26.60
CA SER A 25 -18.42 -29.26 -27.07
C SER A 25 -16.94 -29.58 -26.85
N ALA A 26 -16.67 -30.78 -26.32
CA ALA A 26 -15.33 -31.29 -26.06
C ALA A 26 -14.69 -31.84 -27.35
N VAL A 27 -13.46 -31.40 -27.64
CA VAL A 27 -12.57 -32.00 -28.64
C VAL A 27 -11.36 -32.57 -27.89
N LEU A 28 -11.12 -33.87 -28.04
CA LEU A 28 -9.89 -34.55 -27.62
C LEU A 28 -8.74 -34.07 -28.52
N ALA A 29 -7.82 -33.29 -27.97
CA ALA A 29 -6.58 -32.89 -28.64
C ALA A 29 -5.39 -33.63 -28.01
N GLY A 30 -4.52 -34.17 -28.87
CA GLY A 30 -3.27 -34.82 -28.49
C GLY A 30 -2.31 -33.87 -27.76
N ALA A 31 -1.38 -34.46 -27.00
CA ALA A 31 -0.40 -33.72 -26.21
C ALA A 31 0.38 -32.72 -27.09
N PRO A 32 0.35 -31.40 -26.81
CA PRO A 32 1.18 -30.45 -27.51
C PRO A 32 2.64 -30.68 -27.10
N ALA A 33 3.52 -30.68 -28.11
CA ALA A 33 4.96 -30.59 -27.92
C ALA A 33 5.30 -29.30 -27.14
N ALA A 34 6.35 -29.36 -26.32
CA ALA A 34 6.81 -28.27 -25.47
C ALA A 34 7.07 -26.98 -26.29
N ALA A 35 6.16 -26.02 -26.19
CA ALA A 35 6.38 -24.64 -26.64
C ALA A 35 7.18 -23.88 -25.56
N SER A 36 8.45 -24.25 -25.34
CA SER A 36 9.27 -23.66 -24.26
C SER A 36 10.51 -22.90 -24.72
N ALA A 37 10.85 -22.89 -26.01
CA ALA A 37 12.12 -22.30 -26.48
C ALA A 37 12.00 -20.86 -27.00
N ASP A 38 10.93 -20.51 -27.73
CA ASP A 38 10.90 -19.25 -28.52
C ASP A 38 10.65 -17.98 -27.71
N VAL A 39 10.10 -18.06 -26.48
CA VAL A 39 9.81 -16.88 -25.65
C VAL A 39 11.09 -16.28 -25.02
N PHE A 40 12.18 -17.05 -24.99
CA PHE A 40 13.39 -16.71 -24.26
C PHE A 40 14.63 -16.57 -25.15
N ASP A 41 14.49 -16.40 -26.47
CA ASP A 41 15.63 -16.19 -27.36
C ASP A 41 16.45 -14.94 -26.92
N SER A 42 17.77 -15.08 -26.86
CA SER A 42 18.68 -14.18 -26.16
C SER A 42 19.02 -12.91 -26.93
N ASP A 43 18.84 -12.91 -28.25
CA ASP A 43 19.45 -11.91 -29.13
C ASP A 43 18.66 -10.59 -29.24
N ASP A 44 17.40 -10.55 -28.78
CA ASP A 44 16.51 -9.37 -28.87
C ASP A 44 15.96 -8.86 -27.52
N ARG A 45 16.56 -9.25 -26.38
CA ARG A 45 16.01 -8.84 -25.07
C ARG A 45 16.22 -7.37 -24.77
N GLU A 46 15.11 -6.67 -24.51
CA GLU A 46 15.13 -5.36 -23.87
C GLU A 46 15.90 -5.44 -22.53
N PRO A 47 16.74 -4.45 -22.19
CA PRO A 47 17.41 -4.41 -20.90
C PRO A 47 16.39 -4.48 -19.75
N VAL A 48 16.70 -5.28 -18.72
CA VAL A 48 15.83 -5.40 -17.54
C VAL A 48 15.69 -4.03 -16.87
N PRO A 49 14.46 -3.48 -16.72
CA PRO A 49 14.25 -2.19 -16.08
C PRO A 49 14.80 -2.15 -14.65
N VAL A 50 15.25 -0.98 -14.20
CA VAL A 50 15.89 -0.79 -12.88
C VAL A 50 15.30 0.41 -12.16
N MET A 51 15.00 0.24 -10.88
CA MET A 51 14.56 1.29 -9.95
C MET A 51 15.62 1.55 -8.88
N ILE A 52 15.58 2.73 -8.25
CA ILE A 52 16.55 3.14 -7.23
C ILE A 52 15.91 3.17 -5.84
N ILE A 53 16.48 2.43 -4.88
CA ILE A 53 16.10 2.54 -3.47
C ILE A 53 17.23 3.18 -2.68
N LYS A 54 16.95 4.31 -2.01
CA LYS A 54 17.89 4.97 -1.09
C LYS A 54 17.41 4.81 0.33
N ILE A 55 18.28 4.31 1.21
CA ILE A 55 17.95 4.16 2.63
C ILE A 55 18.90 5.05 3.43
N PHE A 56 18.32 5.96 4.22
CA PHE A 56 19.03 6.90 5.07
C PHE A 56 18.82 6.52 6.54
N ASN A 57 19.92 6.32 7.26
CA ASN A 57 19.90 6.25 8.70
C ASN A 57 20.13 7.65 9.28
N ASN A 58 19.11 8.26 9.86
CA ASN A 58 19.21 9.59 10.46
C ASN A 58 19.34 9.55 11.99
N SER A 59 19.39 8.36 12.58
CA SER A 59 19.71 8.23 13.99
C SER A 59 21.14 8.71 14.27
N PRO A 60 21.38 9.35 15.43
CA PRO A 60 22.71 9.69 15.89
C PRO A 60 23.46 8.52 16.57
N ASP A 61 22.75 7.47 16.97
CA ASP A 61 23.19 6.50 17.98
C ASP A 61 22.76 5.04 17.70
N HIS A 62 22.07 4.77 16.59
CA HIS A 62 21.66 3.43 16.19
C HIS A 62 22.20 3.06 14.81
N ASN A 63 22.61 1.82 14.65
CA ASN A 63 22.76 1.15 13.36
C ASN A 63 21.38 0.64 12.92
N ILE A 64 21.09 0.67 11.61
CA ILE A 64 19.89 0.04 11.04
C ILE A 64 20.29 -1.08 10.06
N TYR A 65 19.43 -2.10 9.96
CA TYR A 65 19.69 -3.29 9.17
C TYR A 65 18.43 -3.66 8.37
N PRO A 66 18.28 -3.11 7.16
CA PRO A 66 17.12 -3.41 6.32
C PRO A 66 17.21 -4.81 5.70
N VAL A 67 16.06 -5.47 5.55
CA VAL A 67 15.90 -6.73 4.81
C VAL A 67 14.84 -6.52 3.75
N LEU A 68 15.18 -6.70 2.48
CA LEU A 68 14.23 -6.60 1.38
C LEU A 68 13.73 -8.00 1.02
N SER A 69 12.42 -8.16 0.89
CA SER A 69 11.80 -9.41 0.47
C SER A 69 10.67 -9.22 -0.54
N THR A 70 10.39 -10.25 -1.34
CA THR A 70 9.34 -10.26 -2.37
C THR A 70 8.03 -10.85 -1.84
N GLY A 71 6.92 -10.54 -2.52
CA GLY A 71 5.66 -11.27 -2.36
C GLY A 71 5.68 -12.65 -3.01
N THR A 72 4.62 -13.42 -2.78
CA THR A 72 4.35 -14.73 -3.41
C THR A 72 3.21 -14.61 -4.42
N SER A 73 3.20 -15.45 -5.45
CA SER A 73 2.08 -15.52 -6.41
C SER A 73 2.01 -16.89 -7.10
N THR A 74 0.79 -17.30 -7.45
CA THR A 74 0.56 -18.44 -8.36
C THR A 74 0.67 -18.05 -9.83
N THR A 75 0.50 -16.76 -10.14
CA THR A 75 0.67 -16.17 -11.49
C THR A 75 1.36 -14.83 -11.36
N ASP A 76 2.53 -14.67 -11.98
CA ASP A 76 3.29 -13.42 -11.93
C ASP A 76 3.00 -12.55 -13.16
N SER A 77 2.08 -11.60 -12.99
CA SER A 77 1.71 -10.67 -14.05
C SER A 77 2.82 -9.67 -14.41
N TRP A 78 3.80 -9.45 -13.53
CA TRP A 78 4.96 -8.60 -13.81
C TRP A 78 5.88 -9.28 -14.81
N LEU A 79 6.17 -10.56 -14.61
CA LEU A 79 6.94 -11.35 -15.56
C LEU A 79 6.18 -11.54 -16.88
N GLN A 80 4.86 -11.77 -16.84
CA GLN A 80 4.05 -11.84 -18.06
C GLN A 80 4.13 -10.54 -18.88
N SER A 81 4.09 -9.37 -18.22
CA SER A 81 4.25 -8.08 -18.89
C SER A 81 5.68 -7.84 -19.39
N ALA A 82 6.69 -8.17 -18.58
CA ALA A 82 8.10 -8.02 -18.94
C ALA A 82 8.45 -8.87 -20.18
N PHE A 83 7.94 -10.11 -20.25
CA PHE A 83 8.15 -11.02 -21.38
C PHE A 83 7.10 -10.86 -22.49
N LYS A 84 6.25 -9.82 -22.44
CA LYS A 84 5.26 -9.50 -23.48
C LYS A 84 4.32 -10.67 -23.82
N ILE A 85 3.98 -11.48 -22.82
CA ILE A 85 3.08 -12.62 -22.99
C ILE A 85 1.68 -12.10 -23.35
N LYS A 86 1.06 -12.68 -24.38
CA LYS A 86 -0.31 -12.36 -24.76
C LYS A 86 -1.30 -12.95 -23.77
N LYS A 87 -2.43 -12.28 -23.56
CA LYS A 87 -3.48 -12.71 -22.63
C LYS A 87 -3.98 -14.13 -22.90
N ALA A 88 -4.07 -14.51 -24.18
CA ALA A 88 -4.50 -15.84 -24.59
C ALA A 88 -3.59 -16.96 -24.06
N ASP A 89 -2.31 -16.66 -23.83
CA ASP A 89 -1.27 -17.63 -23.47
C ASP A 89 -1.00 -17.66 -21.95
N PHE A 90 -1.61 -16.77 -21.15
CA PHE A 90 -1.35 -16.70 -19.69
C PHE A 90 -1.44 -18.03 -18.94
N PRO A 91 -2.39 -18.94 -19.22
CA PRO A 91 -2.44 -20.25 -18.54
C PRO A 91 -1.17 -21.09 -18.76
N ASP A 92 -0.48 -20.87 -19.88
CA ASP A 92 0.74 -21.60 -20.24
C ASP A 92 2.02 -20.92 -19.73
N TYR A 93 1.96 -19.62 -19.41
CA TYR A 93 3.07 -18.83 -18.90
C TYR A 93 2.78 -18.18 -17.53
N PRO A 94 2.55 -18.96 -16.46
CA PRO A 94 2.17 -18.42 -15.15
C PRO A 94 3.34 -17.88 -14.32
N PHE A 95 4.56 -18.38 -14.48
CA PHE A 95 5.75 -18.02 -13.68
C PHE A 95 5.51 -18.04 -12.15
N PRO A 96 5.12 -19.19 -11.57
CA PRO A 96 4.73 -19.25 -10.17
C PRO A 96 5.92 -18.94 -9.23
N LYS A 97 5.65 -18.20 -8.15
CA LYS A 97 6.59 -17.92 -7.06
C LYS A 97 5.95 -18.25 -5.70
N PRO A 98 5.91 -19.53 -5.30
CA PRO A 98 5.37 -19.92 -4.01
C PRO A 98 6.25 -19.48 -2.83
N ASN A 99 7.52 -19.17 -3.05
CA ASN A 99 8.45 -18.73 -2.02
C ASN A 99 8.63 -17.20 -2.05
N GLN A 100 8.89 -16.63 -0.88
CA GLN A 100 9.41 -15.27 -0.79
C GLN A 100 10.91 -15.31 -0.99
N PHE A 101 11.44 -14.41 -1.83
CA PHE A 101 12.86 -14.19 -1.96
C PHE A 101 13.28 -13.02 -1.08
N ARG A 102 14.51 -13.02 -0.58
CA ARG A 102 15.02 -11.93 0.26
C ARG A 102 16.52 -11.75 0.11
N PHE A 103 16.98 -10.54 0.38
CA PHE A 103 18.39 -10.25 0.65
C PHE A 103 18.53 -9.27 1.81
N TYR A 104 19.67 -9.35 2.49
CA TYR A 104 19.95 -8.58 3.68
C TYR A 104 20.95 -7.46 3.36
N ILE A 105 20.67 -6.25 3.83
CA ILE A 105 21.52 -5.09 3.60
C ILE A 105 22.44 -4.92 4.82
N ASN A 106 23.73 -5.17 4.62
CA ASN A 106 24.76 -5.15 5.66
C ASN A 106 24.39 -6.00 6.89
N PRO A 107 24.10 -7.32 6.74
CA PRO A 107 23.66 -8.18 7.84
C PRO A 107 24.72 -8.47 8.90
N ASN A 108 25.97 -8.03 8.71
CA ASN A 108 27.07 -8.22 9.66
C ASN A 108 27.72 -6.87 9.98
N GLY A 109 28.31 -6.75 11.18
CA GLY A 109 28.96 -5.52 11.64
C GLY A 109 27.96 -4.39 11.87
N ASP A 110 28.28 -3.17 11.41
CA ASP A 110 27.57 -1.94 11.75
C ASP A 110 26.32 -1.63 10.91
N GLY A 111 25.89 -2.54 10.02
CA GLY A 111 24.71 -2.30 9.20
C GLY A 111 24.85 -1.05 8.34
N ILE A 112 23.83 -0.20 8.35
CA ILE A 112 23.94 1.20 7.94
C ILE A 112 24.18 2.03 9.23
N PRO A 113 25.38 2.59 9.44
CA PRO A 113 25.72 3.25 10.70
C PRO A 113 24.95 4.58 10.89
N PRO A 114 25.00 5.21 12.09
CA PRO A 114 24.48 6.54 12.33
C PRO A 114 24.88 7.52 11.24
N LYS A 115 23.93 8.30 10.73
CA LYS A 115 24.13 9.24 9.62
C LYS A 115 24.63 8.57 8.32
N GLY A 116 24.61 7.24 8.22
CA GLY A 116 24.92 6.49 7.02
C GLY A 116 23.81 6.56 5.97
N LYS A 117 24.11 6.03 4.78
CA LYS A 117 23.15 5.79 3.71
C LYS A 117 23.63 4.66 2.80
N VAL A 118 22.72 4.02 2.11
CA VAL A 118 23.02 3.12 0.99
C VAL A 118 22.17 3.48 -0.22
N THR A 119 22.58 3.05 -1.40
CA THR A 119 21.80 3.19 -2.64
C THR A 119 21.80 1.87 -3.37
N ILE A 120 20.61 1.32 -3.57
CA ILE A 120 20.36 0.04 -4.21
C ILE A 120 19.81 0.32 -5.60
N ARG A 121 20.36 -0.34 -6.61
CA ARG A 121 19.75 -0.46 -7.94
C ARG A 121 19.02 -1.80 -7.97
N LEU A 122 17.70 -1.77 -8.10
CA LEU A 122 16.84 -2.94 -8.00
C LEU A 122 16.25 -3.24 -9.40
N PRO A 123 16.72 -4.30 -10.09
CA PRO A 123 16.15 -4.72 -11.36
C PRO A 123 14.72 -5.22 -11.16
N LEU A 124 13.91 -5.22 -12.22
CA LEU A 124 12.55 -5.77 -12.21
C LEU A 124 12.56 -7.23 -11.78
N TYR A 125 13.42 -8.02 -12.41
CA TYR A 125 13.60 -9.42 -12.05
C TYR A 125 15.06 -9.85 -12.05
N THR A 126 15.33 -10.94 -11.35
CA THR A 126 16.59 -11.68 -11.40
C THR A 126 16.34 -13.11 -11.85
N GLN A 127 17.10 -13.59 -12.82
CA GLN A 127 16.96 -14.93 -13.38
C GLN A 127 17.82 -15.96 -12.61
N LEU A 128 17.23 -17.12 -12.30
CA LEU A 128 17.85 -18.20 -11.52
C LEU A 128 18.15 -19.47 -12.34
N VAL A 129 17.58 -19.59 -13.54
CA VAL A 129 17.73 -20.76 -14.41
C VAL A 129 18.13 -20.29 -15.81
N PRO A 130 19.08 -20.94 -16.51
CA PRO A 130 19.44 -20.58 -17.89
C PRO A 130 18.25 -20.59 -18.83
N ASP A 131 18.25 -19.71 -19.84
CA ASP A 131 17.12 -19.49 -20.76
C ASP A 131 16.54 -20.78 -21.36
N HIS A 132 17.41 -21.63 -21.91
CA HIS A 132 17.03 -22.91 -22.53
C HIS A 132 16.44 -23.94 -21.54
N LEU A 133 16.48 -23.66 -20.23
CA LEU A 133 15.93 -24.51 -19.16
C LEU A 133 14.72 -23.86 -18.46
N VAL A 134 14.31 -22.67 -18.88
CA VAL A 134 13.10 -22.02 -18.35
C VAL A 134 11.87 -22.83 -18.77
N ASP A 135 11.05 -23.16 -17.78
CA ASP A 135 9.74 -23.78 -17.91
C ASP A 135 8.77 -22.88 -17.15
N PRO A 136 7.95 -22.08 -17.86
CA PRO A 136 7.06 -21.09 -17.24
C PRO A 136 6.09 -21.64 -16.18
N LYS A 137 5.86 -22.96 -16.15
CA LYS A 137 5.00 -23.62 -15.17
C LYS A 137 5.75 -24.09 -13.93
N LYS A 138 7.08 -24.10 -13.95
CA LYS A 138 7.91 -24.46 -12.78
C LYS A 138 8.11 -23.25 -11.86
N PRO A 139 8.07 -23.48 -10.53
CA PRO A 139 8.21 -22.41 -9.58
C PRO A 139 9.63 -21.85 -9.49
N ASP A 140 9.74 -20.60 -9.06
CA ASP A 140 10.97 -19.97 -8.58
C ASP A 140 12.14 -19.95 -9.59
N GLN A 141 11.85 -19.82 -10.89
CA GLN A 141 12.91 -19.66 -11.91
C GLN A 141 13.37 -18.20 -12.08
N PHE A 142 12.58 -17.26 -11.56
CA PHE A 142 12.85 -15.83 -11.52
C PHE A 142 12.50 -15.28 -10.14
N ILE A 143 13.16 -14.19 -9.77
CA ILE A 143 12.78 -13.35 -8.63
C ILE A 143 12.19 -12.07 -9.19
N ASP A 144 10.89 -11.83 -9.00
CA ASP A 144 10.27 -10.51 -9.24
C ASP A 144 10.45 -9.64 -7.98
N TRP A 145 11.20 -8.55 -8.12
CA TRP A 145 11.52 -7.62 -7.05
C TRP A 145 10.54 -6.45 -6.94
N TRP A 146 9.70 -6.23 -7.94
CA TRP A 146 8.87 -5.04 -8.11
C TRP A 146 7.43 -5.26 -7.64
N GLY A 147 6.88 -6.47 -7.80
CA GLY A 147 5.52 -6.80 -7.40
C GLY A 147 5.36 -7.14 -5.91
N GLY A 148 4.82 -6.20 -5.12
CA GLY A 148 4.46 -6.43 -3.71
C GLY A 148 5.67 -6.70 -2.82
N GLY A 149 6.70 -5.88 -2.95
CA GLY A 149 7.91 -5.94 -2.15
C GLY A 149 7.73 -5.41 -0.73
N ARG A 150 8.61 -5.86 0.17
CA ARG A 150 8.64 -5.49 1.59
C ARG A 150 10.06 -5.14 2.00
N ILE A 151 10.20 -4.17 2.90
CA ILE A 151 11.47 -3.87 3.57
C ILE A 151 11.21 -3.83 5.08
N GLU A 152 11.81 -4.78 5.78
CA GLU A 152 11.77 -4.88 7.23
C GLU A 152 13.03 -4.23 7.80
N ILE A 153 12.85 -3.21 8.63
CA ILE A 153 13.96 -2.41 9.15
C ILE A 153 14.18 -2.74 10.61
N PHE A 154 15.31 -3.38 10.90
CA PHE A 154 15.80 -3.64 12.25
C PHE A 154 16.72 -2.51 12.70
N ASP A 155 16.92 -2.38 14.01
CA ASP A 155 17.95 -1.52 14.57
C ASP A 155 18.68 -2.16 15.76
N ALA A 156 19.86 -1.62 16.06
CA ALA A 156 20.57 -1.87 17.31
C ALA A 156 21.34 -0.60 17.71
N PRO A 157 21.58 -0.37 19.01
CA PRO A 157 22.47 0.71 19.44
C PRO A 157 23.84 0.58 18.77
N ALA A 158 24.37 1.68 18.25
CA ALA A 158 25.58 1.69 17.42
C ALA A 158 26.80 1.18 18.18
N GLU A 159 26.89 1.43 19.49
CA GLU A 159 27.96 0.96 20.36
C GLU A 159 28.05 -0.57 20.45
N THR A 160 26.99 -1.29 20.08
CA THR A 160 27.01 -2.76 20.07
C THR A 160 27.84 -3.32 18.91
N GLY A 161 28.02 -2.55 17.84
CA GLY A 161 28.75 -2.95 16.64
C GLY A 161 28.21 -4.17 15.91
N ARG A 162 26.94 -4.55 16.16
CA ARG A 162 26.34 -5.78 15.60
C ARG A 162 24.82 -5.69 15.46
N PRO A 163 24.21 -6.44 14.51
CA PRO A 163 22.76 -6.55 14.38
C PRO A 163 22.09 -7.20 15.60
N PRO A 164 20.77 -6.99 15.81
CA PRO A 164 20.02 -7.66 16.87
C PRO A 164 20.04 -9.19 16.71
N ARG A 165 19.87 -9.91 17.82
CA ARG A 165 19.93 -11.38 17.83
C ARG A 165 18.94 -12.01 16.85
N ALA A 166 17.69 -11.54 16.83
CA ALA A 166 16.66 -12.00 15.91
C ALA A 166 17.11 -11.95 14.45
N LEU A 167 17.71 -10.83 14.02
CA LEU A 167 18.20 -10.69 12.64
C LEU A 167 19.36 -11.64 12.32
N ARG A 168 20.30 -11.84 13.25
CA ARG A 168 21.41 -12.79 13.05
C ARG A 168 20.91 -14.22 12.86
N GLU A 169 19.91 -14.62 13.65
CA GLU A 169 19.32 -15.95 13.53
C GLU A 169 18.46 -16.06 12.27
N ALA A 170 17.73 -15.01 11.89
CA ALA A 170 17.02 -14.97 10.61
C ALA A 170 17.98 -15.10 9.42
N TYR A 171 19.14 -14.46 9.47
CA TYR A 171 20.15 -14.53 8.41
C TYR A 171 20.84 -15.90 8.33
N ARG A 172 21.16 -16.53 9.47
CA ARG A 172 22.04 -17.73 9.52
C ARG A 172 21.30 -19.05 9.68
N ASN A 173 20.23 -19.08 10.48
CA ASN A 173 19.66 -20.31 11.04
C ASN A 173 18.13 -20.39 10.83
N ARG A 174 17.59 -19.63 9.87
CA ARG A 174 16.16 -19.63 9.60
C ARG A 174 15.72 -20.95 8.98
N MET A 175 14.76 -21.61 9.63
CA MET A 175 14.21 -22.88 9.16
C MET A 175 13.56 -22.73 7.78
N GLY A 176 13.90 -23.62 6.85
CA GLY A 176 13.35 -23.63 5.49
C GLY A 176 13.99 -22.63 4.53
N GLN A 177 14.87 -21.75 5.02
CA GLN A 177 15.63 -20.82 4.18
C GLN A 177 16.67 -21.54 3.34
N VAL A 178 16.70 -21.26 2.04
CA VAL A 178 17.67 -21.80 1.08
C VAL A 178 18.37 -20.62 0.39
N GLU A 179 19.71 -20.62 0.38
CA GLU A 179 20.49 -19.68 -0.42
C GLU A 179 20.32 -20.01 -1.91
N VAL A 180 20.14 -18.99 -2.75
CA VAL A 180 19.96 -19.14 -4.19
C VAL A 180 20.94 -18.23 -4.93
N ASP A 181 21.50 -18.77 -6.02
CA ASP A 181 22.47 -18.06 -6.85
C ASP A 181 21.83 -17.68 -8.20
N PRO A 182 21.88 -16.40 -8.59
CA PRO A 182 21.54 -15.98 -9.95
C PRO A 182 22.49 -16.61 -10.99
N ILE A 183 22.02 -16.74 -12.22
CA ILE A 183 22.91 -17.08 -13.34
C ILE A 183 23.92 -15.94 -13.59
N ALA A 184 25.07 -16.25 -14.19
CA ALA A 184 26.22 -15.33 -14.28
C ALA A 184 25.88 -13.95 -14.88
N ASP A 185 25.04 -13.91 -15.92
CA ASP A 185 24.66 -12.69 -16.64
C ASP A 185 23.28 -12.14 -16.21
N ALA A 186 22.70 -12.65 -15.13
CA ALA A 186 21.44 -12.16 -14.62
C ALA A 186 21.55 -10.70 -14.16
N ALA A 187 20.49 -9.91 -14.42
CA ALA A 187 20.31 -8.65 -13.73
C ALA A 187 20.11 -8.92 -12.23
N VAL A 188 21.04 -8.45 -11.39
CA VAL A 188 20.98 -8.62 -9.94
C VAL A 188 20.89 -7.27 -9.22
N PRO A 189 20.24 -7.22 -8.04
CA PRO A 189 20.33 -6.06 -7.17
C PRO A 189 21.80 -5.69 -6.91
N THR A 190 22.14 -4.42 -7.06
CA THR A 190 23.49 -3.91 -6.72
C THR A 190 23.36 -2.79 -5.70
N CYS A 191 24.42 -2.56 -4.91
CA CYS A 191 24.38 -1.53 -3.89
C CYS A 191 25.70 -0.80 -3.71
N THR A 192 25.62 0.54 -3.62
CA THR A 192 26.71 1.39 -3.14
C THR A 192 26.61 1.53 -1.62
N GLY A 193 27.70 1.17 -0.92
CA GLY A 193 27.77 1.19 0.55
C GLY A 193 27.28 -0.09 1.22
N CYS A 194 27.15 -1.19 0.47
CA CYS A 194 26.77 -2.49 1.00
C CYS A 194 27.90 -3.54 0.94
N GLN A 195 27.81 -4.53 1.82
CA GLN A 195 28.41 -5.85 1.64
C GLN A 195 27.79 -6.56 0.43
N PRO A 196 28.50 -7.52 -0.21
CA PRO A 196 27.93 -8.34 -1.27
C PRO A 196 26.64 -9.02 -0.81
N PHE A 197 25.64 -9.01 -1.69
CA PHE A 197 24.35 -9.63 -1.38
C PHE A 197 24.42 -11.15 -1.47
N LYS A 198 23.65 -11.78 -0.59
CA LYS A 198 23.23 -13.18 -0.69
C LYS A 198 21.73 -13.19 -0.83
N PHE A 199 21.22 -14.03 -1.73
CA PHE A 199 19.79 -14.19 -1.95
C PHE A 199 19.33 -15.47 -1.29
N PHE A 200 18.16 -15.39 -0.65
CA PHE A 200 17.54 -16.53 -0.01
C PHE A 200 16.11 -16.66 -0.47
N LYS A 201 15.58 -17.89 -0.40
CA LYS A 201 14.16 -18.16 -0.54
C LYS A 201 13.62 -19.02 0.59
N ASP A 202 12.37 -18.78 0.96
CA ASP A 202 11.57 -19.67 1.80
C ASP A 202 10.08 -19.36 1.72
N ALA A 203 9.26 -20.35 2.06
CA ALA A 203 7.81 -20.24 2.02
C ALA A 203 7.25 -19.33 3.14
N ALA A 204 8.03 -19.06 4.18
CA ALA A 204 7.61 -18.26 5.32
C ALA A 204 8.16 -16.83 5.24
N GLY A 205 7.34 -15.81 5.53
CA GLY A 205 7.86 -14.45 5.72
C GLY A 205 8.56 -14.24 7.05
N LEU A 206 9.28 -13.12 7.21
CA LEU A 206 9.75 -12.70 8.55
C LEU A 206 8.55 -12.63 9.50
N LYS A 207 8.74 -13.03 10.76
CA LYS A 207 7.65 -13.12 11.72
C LYS A 207 7.28 -11.73 12.25
N HIS A 208 6.01 -11.53 12.60
CA HIS A 208 5.54 -10.25 13.16
C HIS A 208 6.22 -9.90 14.50
N ASN A 209 6.62 -10.90 15.28
CA ASN A 209 7.35 -10.71 16.54
C ASN A 209 8.86 -10.51 16.37
N GLU A 210 9.34 -10.21 15.16
CA GLU A 210 10.69 -9.74 14.96
C GLU A 210 10.79 -8.23 15.30
N PRO A 211 11.94 -7.77 15.85
CA PRO A 211 12.16 -6.37 16.20
C PRO A 211 12.47 -5.54 14.94
N SER A 212 11.47 -5.40 14.08
CA SER A 212 11.51 -4.66 12.83
C SER A 212 10.27 -3.78 12.64
N GLN A 213 10.43 -2.74 11.82
CA GLN A 213 9.35 -1.95 11.27
C GLN A 213 9.20 -2.28 9.78
N LEU A 214 7.99 -2.65 9.39
CA LEU A 214 7.65 -2.97 8.01
C LEU A 214 7.37 -1.71 7.19
N THR A 215 7.92 -1.70 5.98
CA THR A 215 7.47 -0.86 4.86
C THR A 215 7.16 -1.73 3.65
N GLU A 216 6.20 -1.33 2.83
CA GLU A 216 5.78 -2.08 1.65
C GLU A 216 5.88 -1.22 0.40
N TYR A 217 6.08 -1.86 -0.75
CA TYR A 217 6.13 -1.17 -2.02
C TYR A 217 5.67 -2.04 -3.19
N THR A 218 5.26 -1.37 -4.26
CA THR A 218 5.21 -1.89 -5.63
C THR A 218 5.91 -0.90 -6.55
N LEU A 219 6.83 -1.36 -7.40
CA LEU A 219 7.55 -0.50 -8.34
C LEU A 219 7.04 -0.72 -9.75
N GLY A 220 6.74 0.35 -10.46
CA GLY A 220 6.03 0.37 -11.72
C GLY A 220 4.51 0.24 -11.56
N ALA A 221 3.79 0.22 -12.68
CA ALA A 221 2.37 -0.08 -12.71
C ALA A 221 1.98 -0.83 -14.00
N LEU A 222 1.19 -1.90 -13.86
CA LEU A 222 0.67 -2.65 -15.01
C LEU A 222 -0.61 -2.02 -15.57
N ASN A 223 -0.73 -2.00 -16.91
CA ASN A 223 -1.96 -1.76 -17.64
C ASN A 223 -2.61 -3.10 -18.00
N PHE A 224 -3.70 -3.43 -17.31
CA PHE A 224 -4.41 -4.67 -17.58
C PHE A 224 -5.35 -4.61 -18.80
N ASP A 225 -5.52 -3.43 -19.42
CA ASP A 225 -6.42 -3.24 -20.56
C ASP A 225 -5.73 -3.53 -21.91
N THR A 226 -4.40 -3.47 -21.97
CA THR A 226 -3.65 -3.78 -23.20
C THR A 226 -3.39 -5.28 -23.37
N ASP A 227 -3.02 -5.71 -24.58
CA ASP A 227 -2.57 -7.08 -24.88
C ASP A 227 -1.33 -7.04 -25.79
N PRO A 228 -0.14 -7.44 -25.31
CA PRO A 228 0.17 -7.87 -23.94
C PRO A 228 -0.03 -6.75 -22.91
N TYR A 229 -0.01 -7.08 -21.62
CA TYR A 229 -0.02 -6.07 -20.56
C TYR A 229 1.17 -5.12 -20.72
N SER A 230 0.90 -3.81 -20.76
CA SER A 230 1.94 -2.77 -20.78
C SER A 230 2.30 -2.35 -19.36
N MET A 231 3.47 -1.72 -19.19
CA MET A 231 4.00 -1.34 -17.89
C MET A 231 4.45 0.12 -17.92
N ASN A 232 4.01 0.89 -16.93
CA ASN A 232 4.59 2.19 -16.61
C ASN A 232 5.80 1.96 -15.70
N LEU A 233 6.99 2.30 -16.18
CA LEU A 233 8.27 2.16 -15.46
C LEU A 233 8.60 3.34 -14.56
N GLU A 234 7.73 4.35 -14.49
CA GLU A 234 7.92 5.58 -13.71
C GLU A 234 6.79 5.74 -12.69
N ASN A 235 6.40 4.65 -12.03
CA ASN A 235 5.39 4.68 -10.99
C ASN A 235 5.89 3.93 -9.75
N VAL A 236 5.46 4.37 -8.57
CA VAL A 236 5.68 3.66 -7.32
C VAL A 236 4.44 3.75 -6.45
N ASP A 237 4.09 2.63 -5.81
CA ASP A 237 3.07 2.49 -4.77
C ASP A 237 3.81 2.10 -3.49
N PHE A 238 3.59 2.80 -2.39
CA PHE A 238 4.36 2.60 -1.17
C PHE A 238 3.59 2.99 0.09
N ASP A 239 3.83 2.23 1.16
CA ASP A 239 3.25 2.47 2.47
C ASP A 239 4.23 2.12 3.61
N VAL A 240 4.05 2.79 4.75
CA VAL A 240 4.73 2.41 6.00
C VAL A 240 3.69 1.80 6.92
N SER A 241 3.82 0.50 7.18
CA SER A 241 2.82 -0.28 7.89
C SER A 241 2.91 -0.07 9.40
N TYR A 242 2.19 0.95 9.90
CA TYR A 242 1.88 1.07 11.34
C TYR A 242 0.48 0.55 11.68
N VAL A 243 -0.21 -0.10 10.73
CA VAL A 243 -1.53 -0.69 10.95
C VAL A 243 -1.47 -1.87 11.92
N ASP A 244 -0.40 -2.66 11.86
CA ASP A 244 -0.21 -3.85 12.69
C ASP A 244 0.56 -3.52 13.97
N ASP A 245 1.59 -2.70 13.88
CA ASP A 245 2.48 -2.44 15.00
C ASP A 245 3.36 -1.19 14.82
N ALA A 246 3.97 -0.75 15.92
CA ALA A 246 4.89 0.38 15.96
C ALA A 246 6.22 -0.02 16.62
N TYR A 247 7.31 0.02 15.83
CA TYR A 247 8.66 -0.35 16.26
C TYR A 247 9.70 0.77 16.02
N LEU A 248 9.71 1.39 14.83
CA LEU A 248 10.67 2.44 14.47
C LEU A 248 10.00 3.59 13.72
N PRO A 249 10.48 4.84 13.88
CA PRO A 249 10.03 5.97 13.07
C PRO A 249 10.69 5.92 11.69
N VAL A 250 9.94 5.46 10.70
CA VAL A 250 10.30 5.36 9.29
C VAL A 250 9.40 6.26 8.45
N ALA A 251 10.00 6.94 7.46
CA ALA A 251 9.30 7.70 6.43
C ALA A 251 9.73 7.27 5.02
N MET A 252 8.83 7.38 4.06
CA MET A 252 9.04 7.03 2.65
C MET A 252 8.52 8.09 1.69
N GLU A 253 9.20 8.28 0.57
CA GLU A 253 8.75 9.12 -0.55
C GLU A 253 9.33 8.61 -1.88
N PRO A 254 8.75 8.98 -3.05
CA PRO A 254 9.26 8.54 -4.34
C PRO A 254 10.65 9.13 -4.64
N PHE A 255 11.50 8.32 -5.27
CA PHE A 255 12.76 8.80 -5.84
C PHE A 255 12.48 9.47 -7.19
N GLY A 256 13.11 10.62 -7.43
CA GLY A 256 12.93 11.38 -8.66
C GLY A 256 11.72 12.33 -8.66
N ASN A 257 10.85 12.27 -7.65
CA ASN A 257 9.68 13.14 -7.53
C ASN A 257 9.66 13.86 -6.18
N LYS A 258 9.98 15.15 -6.18
CA LYS A 258 10.02 15.99 -4.97
C LYS A 258 8.67 16.60 -4.58
N GLN A 259 7.64 16.44 -5.41
CA GLN A 259 6.34 17.09 -5.20
C GLN A 259 5.52 16.33 -4.16
N VAL A 260 5.63 15.01 -4.16
CA VAL A 260 4.96 14.11 -3.22
C VAL A 260 5.64 14.20 -1.85
N GLY A 261 4.85 14.46 -0.81
CA GLY A 261 5.34 14.45 0.57
C GLY A 261 5.63 13.04 1.07
N TYR A 262 6.32 12.93 2.21
CA TYR A 262 6.61 11.62 2.79
C TYR A 262 5.40 11.02 3.50
N VAL A 263 5.23 9.70 3.42
CA VAL A 263 4.36 8.93 4.32
C VAL A 263 5.16 8.46 5.53
N GLY A 264 4.50 8.20 6.66
CA GLY A 264 5.14 7.71 7.88
C GLY A 264 5.66 8.80 8.82
N MET A 265 6.73 8.50 9.56
CA MET A 265 7.22 9.28 10.70
C MET A 265 8.69 9.68 10.57
N VAL A 266 8.99 10.91 10.99
CA VAL A 266 10.33 11.49 10.93
C VAL A 266 10.87 11.88 12.32
N ASN A 267 10.26 11.34 13.38
CA ASN A 267 10.76 11.51 14.75
C ASN A 267 12.13 10.83 14.88
N SER A 268 12.99 11.34 15.76
CA SER A 268 14.17 10.58 16.19
C SER A 268 13.76 9.26 16.87
N ILE A 269 14.57 8.21 16.75
CA ILE A 269 14.36 6.93 17.45
C ILE A 269 14.15 7.14 18.96
N GLN A 270 14.96 8.00 19.61
CA GLN A 270 14.83 8.31 21.03
C GLN A 270 13.45 8.88 21.39
N LYS A 271 13.00 9.95 20.71
CA LYS A 271 11.67 10.55 20.93
C LYS A 271 10.54 9.54 20.70
N PHE A 272 10.66 8.71 19.66
CA PHE A 272 9.67 7.69 19.36
C PHE A 272 9.60 6.63 20.47
N ARG A 273 10.73 6.06 20.89
CA ARG A 273 10.79 5.08 21.98
C ARG A 273 10.33 5.65 23.32
N ALA A 274 10.63 6.93 23.59
CA ALA A 274 10.10 7.61 24.78
C ALA A 274 8.56 7.68 24.77
N ALA A 275 7.94 7.90 23.60
CA ALA A 275 6.49 7.87 23.47
C ALA A 275 5.91 6.46 23.67
N LEU A 276 6.54 5.42 23.14
CA LEU A 276 6.15 4.03 23.39
C LEU A 276 6.23 3.69 24.87
N ASN A 277 7.36 3.98 25.52
CA ASN A 277 7.54 3.76 26.95
C ASN A 277 6.52 4.53 27.80
N LYS A 278 6.22 5.78 27.44
CA LYS A 278 5.17 6.57 28.11
C LYS A 278 3.78 5.95 27.97
N PHE A 279 3.48 5.33 26.83
CA PHE A 279 2.22 4.61 26.63
C PHE A 279 2.12 3.37 27.52
N LEU A 280 3.25 2.69 27.73
CA LEU A 280 3.36 1.44 28.48
C LEU A 280 3.66 1.65 29.98
N ALA A 281 3.88 2.89 30.42
CA ALA A 281 4.27 3.22 31.80
C ALA A 281 3.14 2.95 32.81
N LYS A 282 3.50 2.76 34.09
CA LYS A 282 2.56 2.45 35.19
C LYS A 282 1.48 3.52 35.43
N ASP A 283 1.81 4.77 35.15
CA ASP A 283 0.92 5.94 35.26
C ASP A 283 0.07 6.16 34.00
N SER A 284 0.29 5.38 32.94
CA SER A 284 -0.54 5.39 31.74
C SER A 284 -1.86 4.64 31.99
N PRO A 285 -3.00 5.14 31.47
CA PRO A 285 -4.25 4.37 31.47
C PRO A 285 -4.17 3.09 30.61
N TYR A 286 -3.09 2.92 29.85
CA TYR A 286 -2.83 1.75 29.01
C TYR A 286 -1.72 0.85 29.58
N TYR A 287 -1.37 1.02 30.85
CA TYR A 287 -0.45 0.11 31.54
C TYR A 287 -0.91 -1.34 31.42
N GLY A 288 0.00 -2.24 31.05
CA GLY A 288 -0.32 -3.64 30.78
C GLY A 288 -0.84 -3.92 29.37
N TRP A 289 -0.72 -2.97 28.42
CA TRP A 289 -0.90 -3.24 27.00
C TRP A 289 0.08 -4.35 26.57
N PRO A 290 -0.35 -5.32 25.73
CA PRO A 290 0.54 -6.39 25.27
C PRO A 290 1.76 -5.85 24.52
N GLN A 291 2.87 -6.56 24.65
CA GLN A 291 4.09 -6.30 23.87
C GLN A 291 4.47 -7.55 23.10
N PHE A 292 5.17 -7.40 21.98
CA PHE A 292 5.75 -8.54 21.30
C PHE A 292 6.83 -9.21 22.14
N VAL A 293 6.91 -10.52 22.01
CA VAL A 293 7.95 -11.36 22.59
C VAL A 293 8.66 -12.06 21.45
N ASP A 294 9.98 -11.90 21.38
CA ASP A 294 10.76 -12.53 20.33
C ASP A 294 10.85 -14.06 20.52
N GLN A 295 11.45 -14.74 19.54
CA GLN A 295 11.62 -16.19 19.57
C GLN A 295 12.50 -16.73 20.71
N PHE A 296 13.11 -15.87 21.53
CA PHE A 296 13.89 -16.21 22.71
C PHE A 296 13.16 -15.92 24.03
N GLY A 297 11.93 -15.38 23.95
CA GLY A 297 11.18 -14.98 25.14
C GLY A 297 11.46 -13.56 25.60
N ASP A 298 12.26 -12.78 24.87
CA ASP A 298 12.62 -11.42 25.25
C ASP A 298 11.52 -10.44 24.79
N LYS A 299 11.12 -9.54 25.69
CA LYS A 299 10.16 -8.48 25.36
C LYS A 299 10.79 -7.47 24.40
N ILE A 300 10.07 -7.14 23.35
CA ILE A 300 10.46 -6.11 22.39
C ILE A 300 9.70 -4.82 22.73
N LEU A 301 10.38 -3.67 22.66
CA LEU A 301 9.71 -2.37 22.64
C LEU A 301 9.06 -2.13 21.26
N LYS A 302 8.08 -2.98 20.94
CA LYS A 302 7.24 -2.99 19.75
C LYS A 302 5.81 -3.08 20.24
N VAL A 303 4.98 -2.10 19.88
CA VAL A 303 3.59 -2.03 20.38
C VAL A 303 2.65 -2.55 19.30
N PRO A 304 1.95 -3.68 19.52
CA PRO A 304 0.94 -4.18 18.60
C PRO A 304 -0.27 -3.24 18.60
N SER A 305 -0.87 -3.09 17.42
CA SER A 305 -2.12 -2.35 17.25
C SER A 305 -3.30 -3.09 17.85
N THR A 306 -4.40 -2.38 18.04
CA THR A 306 -5.66 -3.00 18.48
C THR A 306 -6.09 -4.11 17.52
N LEU A 307 -5.94 -3.89 16.21
CA LEU A 307 -6.19 -4.88 15.17
C LEU A 307 -5.35 -6.14 15.37
N HIS A 308 -4.03 -5.99 15.56
CA HIS A 308 -3.13 -7.11 15.74
C HIS A 308 -3.46 -7.90 17.01
N VAL A 309 -3.76 -7.21 18.12
CA VAL A 309 -4.08 -7.86 19.40
C VAL A 309 -5.32 -8.75 19.29
N TYR A 310 -6.40 -8.26 18.66
CA TYR A 310 -7.60 -9.08 18.46
C TYR A 310 -7.37 -10.18 17.41
N GLY A 311 -6.66 -9.90 16.32
CA GLY A 311 -6.37 -10.88 15.28
C GLY A 311 -5.47 -12.03 15.75
N ALA A 312 -4.52 -11.77 16.65
CA ALA A 312 -3.65 -12.79 17.22
C ALA A 312 -4.31 -13.59 18.35
N GLY A 313 -5.24 -12.97 19.09
CA GLY A 313 -5.95 -13.58 20.21
C GLY A 313 -5.10 -13.71 21.49
N PRO A 314 -5.70 -14.09 22.63
CA PRO A 314 -5.05 -14.08 23.94
C PRO A 314 -4.01 -15.20 24.15
N ASN A 315 -4.05 -16.24 23.29
CA ASN A 315 -3.18 -17.42 23.40
C ASN A 315 -1.99 -17.37 22.44
N THR A 316 -1.80 -16.27 21.71
CA THR A 316 -0.66 -16.13 20.80
C THR A 316 0.66 -16.20 21.57
N PRO A 317 1.65 -16.98 21.11
CA PRO A 317 2.98 -17.00 21.70
C PRO A 317 3.80 -15.74 21.37
N ASP A 318 3.36 -14.94 20.40
CA ASP A 318 4.09 -13.79 19.89
C ASP A 318 3.94 -12.53 20.78
N LEU A 319 2.99 -12.55 21.73
CA LEU A 319 2.72 -11.46 22.65
C LEU A 319 2.99 -11.88 24.10
N THR A 320 3.23 -10.90 24.97
CA THR A 320 3.30 -11.13 26.42
C THR A 320 2.03 -11.84 26.90
N PRO A 321 2.10 -12.82 27.82
CA PRO A 321 0.92 -13.58 28.22
C PRO A 321 -0.25 -12.72 28.73
N ALA A 322 -1.47 -13.07 28.33
CA ALA A 322 -2.71 -12.54 28.87
C ALA A 322 -2.91 -12.94 30.36
N PRO A 323 -3.77 -12.27 31.15
CA PRO A 323 -4.69 -11.19 30.77
C PRO A 323 -4.04 -9.81 30.63
N TRP A 324 -4.50 -9.04 29.65
CA TRP A 324 -4.09 -7.64 29.45
C TRP A 324 -5.19 -6.70 29.95
N ALA A 325 -4.96 -6.04 31.08
CA ALA A 325 -5.97 -5.19 31.72
C ALA A 325 -6.59 -4.14 30.77
N PRO A 326 -5.83 -3.45 29.88
CA PRO A 326 -6.44 -2.53 28.91
C PRO A 326 -7.36 -3.22 27.91
N ILE A 327 -7.01 -4.42 27.43
CA ILE A 327 -7.83 -5.17 26.47
C ILE A 327 -9.09 -5.70 27.16
N THR A 328 -8.98 -6.20 28.38
CA THR A 328 -10.14 -6.57 29.21
C THR A 328 -11.09 -5.39 29.42
N ALA A 329 -10.55 -4.18 29.63
CA ALA A 329 -11.36 -2.97 29.76
C ALA A 329 -12.08 -2.61 28.45
N LEU A 330 -11.41 -2.73 27.29
CA LEU A 330 -12.04 -2.54 25.98
C LEU A 330 -13.17 -3.56 25.73
N ASN A 331 -12.95 -4.84 26.05
CA ASN A 331 -13.97 -5.87 25.93
C ASN A 331 -15.19 -5.57 26.80
N LYS A 332 -14.98 -5.25 28.08
CA LYS A 332 -16.07 -4.88 28.99
C LYS A 332 -16.83 -3.64 28.50
N ASP A 333 -16.12 -2.66 27.96
CA ASP A 333 -16.72 -1.46 27.41
C ASP A 333 -17.58 -1.75 26.18
N TRP A 334 -17.08 -2.59 25.27
CA TRP A 334 -17.83 -3.11 24.13
C TRP A 334 -19.11 -3.81 24.58
N ASP A 335 -19.00 -4.77 25.51
CA ASP A 335 -20.10 -5.58 26.00
C ASP A 335 -21.17 -4.71 26.67
N SER A 336 -20.75 -3.70 27.45
CA SER A 336 -21.67 -2.74 28.08
C SER A 336 -22.51 -1.95 27.07
N CYS A 337 -21.97 -1.71 25.87
CA CYS A 337 -22.67 -1.03 24.81
C CYS A 337 -23.65 -1.92 24.04
N LEU A 338 -23.68 -3.23 24.27
CA LEU A 338 -24.65 -4.12 23.63
C LEU A 338 -26.05 -3.95 24.23
N ASP A 339 -26.16 -3.48 25.47
CA ASP A 339 -27.44 -3.08 26.05
C ASP A 339 -28.01 -1.86 25.30
N LYS A 340 -29.24 -2.02 24.79
CA LYS A 340 -29.97 -0.98 24.06
C LYS A 340 -30.43 0.15 24.97
N SER A 341 -30.39 -0.01 26.30
CA SER A 341 -30.72 1.02 27.28
C SER A 341 -29.72 2.18 27.28
N ASP A 342 -28.43 1.91 27.05
CA ASP A 342 -27.39 2.95 26.94
C ASP A 342 -27.61 3.79 25.67
N LYS A 343 -27.97 5.06 25.86
CA LYS A 343 -28.24 6.03 24.79
C LYS A 343 -27.06 6.95 24.47
N SER A 344 -25.86 6.65 24.99
CA SER A 344 -24.66 7.41 24.67
C SER A 344 -24.37 7.36 23.17
N LYS A 345 -23.88 8.49 22.62
CA LYS A 345 -23.49 8.57 21.20
C LYS A 345 -22.46 7.50 20.82
N TYR A 346 -21.60 7.13 21.76
CA TYR A 346 -20.60 6.07 21.60
C TYR A 346 -21.27 4.71 21.38
N CYS A 347 -22.10 4.23 22.31
CA CYS A 347 -22.73 2.92 22.18
C CYS A 347 -23.72 2.85 21.00
N ILE A 348 -24.43 3.94 20.69
CA ILE A 348 -25.27 4.00 19.47
C ILE A 348 -24.44 3.79 18.21
N ARG A 349 -23.27 4.44 18.10
CA ARG A 349 -22.37 4.30 16.96
C ARG A 349 -21.78 2.90 16.89
N LEU A 350 -21.31 2.38 18.02
CA LEU A 350 -20.75 1.02 18.12
C LEU A 350 -21.73 -0.04 17.64
N ARG A 351 -22.98 0.01 18.13
CA ARG A 351 -24.03 -0.93 17.73
C ARG A 351 -24.38 -0.84 16.24
N LYS A 352 -24.29 0.35 15.63
CA LYS A 352 -24.49 0.51 14.17
C LYS A 352 -23.39 -0.20 13.37
N ILE A 353 -22.13 -0.05 13.79
CA ILE A 353 -21.01 -0.77 13.18
C ILE A 353 -21.17 -2.28 13.37
N ARG A 354 -21.35 -2.74 14.61
CA ARG A 354 -21.59 -4.16 14.90
C ARG A 354 -22.74 -4.74 14.07
N ARG A 355 -23.83 -3.99 13.86
CA ARG A 355 -24.96 -4.46 13.04
C ARG A 355 -24.57 -4.68 11.58
N MET A 356 -23.72 -3.83 10.98
CA MET A 356 -23.23 -4.05 9.63
C MET A 356 -22.42 -5.34 9.52
N PHE A 357 -21.55 -5.61 10.50
CA PHE A 357 -20.79 -6.85 10.55
C PHE A 357 -21.68 -8.07 10.78
N GLN A 358 -22.74 -7.95 11.58
CA GLN A 358 -23.76 -8.99 11.68
C GLN A 358 -24.44 -9.25 10.34
N ASP A 359 -24.86 -8.21 9.61
CA ASP A 359 -25.47 -8.38 8.29
C ASP A 359 -24.50 -9.02 7.28
N ASN A 360 -23.20 -8.69 7.37
CA ASN A 360 -22.14 -9.29 6.56
C ASN A 360 -21.91 -10.77 6.91
N TYR A 361 -21.92 -11.13 8.19
CA TYR A 361 -21.85 -12.51 8.66
C TYR A 361 -23.08 -13.31 8.21
N ASP A 362 -24.29 -12.76 8.35
CA ASP A 362 -25.53 -13.41 7.92
C ASP A 362 -25.48 -13.70 6.39
N ASN A 363 -24.88 -12.77 5.61
CA ASN A 363 -24.64 -12.98 4.18
C ASN A 363 -23.59 -14.06 3.91
N TYR A 364 -22.51 -14.12 4.68
CA TYR A 364 -21.50 -15.17 4.65
C TYR A 364 -22.10 -16.56 4.88
N ILE A 365 -22.88 -16.73 5.96
CA ILE A 365 -23.53 -18.01 6.27
C ILE A 365 -24.47 -18.43 5.13
N LYS A 366 -25.31 -17.51 4.66
CA LYS A 366 -26.30 -17.80 3.63
C LYS A 366 -25.67 -18.26 2.31
N ASN A 367 -24.51 -17.72 1.98
CA ASN A 367 -23.87 -17.88 0.67
C ASN A 367 -22.57 -18.71 0.72
N TYR A 368 -22.27 -19.34 1.87
CA TYR A 368 -21.00 -20.00 2.17
C TYR A 368 -20.55 -20.95 1.05
N ILE A 369 -21.43 -21.84 0.59
CA ILE A 369 -21.11 -22.73 -0.54
C ILE A 369 -21.31 -22.04 -1.88
N THR A 370 -22.47 -21.41 -2.09
CA THR A 370 -22.81 -20.75 -3.35
C THR A 370 -23.38 -19.36 -3.05
N PRO A 371 -22.90 -18.29 -3.71
CA PRO A 371 -21.85 -18.26 -4.74
C PRO A 371 -20.40 -18.20 -4.23
N PHE A 372 -20.14 -18.27 -2.92
CA PHE A 372 -18.80 -17.97 -2.40
C PHE A 372 -17.78 -19.09 -2.57
N GLY A 373 -18.20 -20.34 -2.77
CA GLY A 373 -17.29 -21.45 -3.04
C GLY A 373 -16.37 -21.79 -1.86
N CYS A 374 -16.81 -21.55 -0.63
CA CYS A 374 -16.03 -21.84 0.58
C CYS A 374 -15.98 -23.35 0.89
N ASP A 375 -15.02 -23.77 1.71
CA ASP A 375 -14.75 -25.19 1.98
C ASP A 375 -15.91 -25.89 2.72
N PRO A 376 -16.68 -26.77 2.05
CA PRO A 376 -17.82 -27.45 2.67
C PRO A 376 -17.44 -28.36 3.84
N LYS A 377 -16.17 -28.78 3.96
CA LYS A 377 -15.72 -29.67 5.03
C LYS A 377 -15.50 -28.94 6.35
N LEU A 378 -15.09 -27.67 6.28
CA LEU A 378 -14.85 -26.85 7.47
C LEU A 378 -16.14 -26.19 7.95
N GLY A 379 -17.03 -25.82 7.02
CA GLY A 379 -18.25 -25.10 7.34
C GLY A 379 -17.97 -23.67 7.82
N PRO A 380 -19.00 -22.83 7.92
CA PRO A 380 -18.81 -21.50 8.42
C PRO A 380 -18.42 -21.49 9.90
N VAL A 381 -17.49 -20.60 10.26
CA VAL A 381 -17.13 -20.31 11.66
C VAL A 381 -18.34 -19.84 12.46
N GLU A 382 -18.43 -20.27 13.73
CA GLU A 382 -19.43 -19.76 14.67
C GLU A 382 -19.12 -18.32 15.08
N LEU A 383 -20.15 -17.48 15.16
CA LEU A 383 -20.01 -16.09 15.58
C LEU A 383 -20.16 -15.94 17.09
N ASP A 384 -19.09 -15.50 17.73
CA ASP A 384 -19.10 -14.94 19.08
C ASP A 384 -18.66 -13.46 19.07
N GLU A 385 -18.64 -12.82 20.24
CA GLU A 385 -18.22 -11.42 20.36
C GLU A 385 -16.70 -11.23 20.18
N GLU A 386 -15.87 -12.26 20.39
CA GLU A 386 -14.43 -12.18 20.17
C GLU A 386 -14.12 -12.10 18.67
N LEU A 387 -14.73 -12.98 17.88
CA LEU A 387 -14.66 -12.97 16.44
C LEU A 387 -15.28 -11.68 15.88
N MET A 388 -16.45 -11.26 16.37
CA MET A 388 -17.08 -9.98 15.98
C MET A 388 -16.12 -8.79 16.19
N ARG A 389 -15.49 -8.68 17.38
CA ARG A 389 -14.53 -7.61 17.65
C ARG A 389 -13.31 -7.67 16.74
N THR A 390 -12.81 -8.87 16.44
CA THR A 390 -11.69 -9.08 15.51
C THR A 390 -12.01 -8.49 14.14
N HIS A 391 -13.16 -8.84 13.57
CA HIS A 391 -13.60 -8.30 12.28
C HIS A 391 -13.84 -6.79 12.33
N VAL A 392 -14.45 -6.28 13.40
CA VAL A 392 -14.74 -4.85 13.54
C VAL A 392 -13.45 -4.03 13.66
N GLN A 393 -12.49 -4.48 14.47
CA GLN A 393 -11.20 -3.79 14.66
C GLN A 393 -10.30 -3.92 13.42
N GLY A 394 -10.39 -5.06 12.73
CA GLY A 394 -9.77 -5.31 11.44
C GLY A 394 -10.41 -4.56 10.28
N TRP A 395 -11.67 -4.14 10.43
CA TRP A 395 -12.55 -3.77 9.31
C TRP A 395 -12.58 -4.81 8.17
N THR A 396 -12.51 -6.09 8.50
CA THR A 396 -12.41 -7.18 7.52
C THR A 396 -13.74 -7.90 7.33
N PRO A 397 -14.14 -8.27 6.10
CA PRO A 397 -15.35 -9.07 5.88
C PRO A 397 -15.21 -10.49 6.47
N PHE A 398 -16.35 -11.16 6.67
CA PHE A 398 -16.37 -12.60 6.95
C PHE A 398 -16.24 -13.38 5.65
N ASN A 399 -15.12 -14.10 5.49
CA ASN A 399 -14.82 -14.92 4.32
C ASN A 399 -13.93 -16.13 4.67
N GLN A 400 -14.01 -16.60 5.93
CA GLN A 400 -13.22 -17.72 6.39
C GLN A 400 -13.43 -18.94 5.50
N PHE A 401 -12.33 -19.59 5.14
CA PHE A 401 -12.31 -20.81 4.33
C PHE A 401 -12.87 -20.64 2.90
N CYS A 402 -12.94 -19.42 2.38
CA CYS A 402 -13.47 -19.15 1.02
C CYS A 402 -12.42 -19.15 -0.10
N GLY A 403 -11.14 -19.32 0.22
CA GLY A 403 -10.04 -19.42 -0.76
C GLY A 403 -9.76 -18.15 -1.58
N LYS A 404 -10.61 -17.12 -1.48
CA LYS A 404 -10.48 -15.83 -2.13
C LYS A 404 -10.84 -14.72 -1.18
N ALA A 405 -10.06 -13.65 -1.24
CA ALA A 405 -10.15 -12.57 -0.28
C ALA A 405 -11.19 -11.49 -0.69
N ASP A 406 -11.43 -11.35 -2.00
CA ASP A 406 -12.39 -10.41 -2.62
C ASP A 406 -13.87 -10.84 -2.53
N ILE A 407 -14.17 -11.87 -1.73
CA ILE A 407 -15.51 -12.38 -1.51
C ILE A 407 -16.15 -11.74 -0.27
N ASN A 408 -17.48 -11.55 -0.34
CA ASN A 408 -18.31 -11.03 0.76
C ASN A 408 -17.83 -9.68 1.31
N LEU A 409 -17.30 -8.82 0.44
CA LEU A 409 -16.82 -7.49 0.83
C LEU A 409 -17.87 -6.72 1.65
N LEU A 410 -17.45 -5.97 2.66
CA LEU A 410 -18.36 -5.22 3.54
C LEU A 410 -19.28 -4.30 2.76
N ALA A 411 -18.75 -3.61 1.75
CA ALA A 411 -19.49 -2.71 0.86
C ALA A 411 -20.50 -3.42 -0.05
N ASP A 412 -20.33 -4.74 -0.27
CA ASP A 412 -21.19 -5.61 -1.08
C ASP A 412 -22.27 -6.33 -0.27
N THR A 413 -22.26 -6.17 1.05
CA THR A 413 -23.30 -6.71 1.93
C THR A 413 -24.69 -6.26 1.44
N PRO A 414 -25.68 -7.17 1.31
CA PRO A 414 -27.03 -6.80 0.89
C PRO A 414 -27.62 -5.63 1.69
N GLY A 415 -28.15 -4.64 0.98
CA GLY A 415 -28.68 -3.40 1.59
C GLY A 415 -27.63 -2.32 1.88
N TYR A 416 -26.35 -2.56 1.56
CA TYR A 416 -25.26 -1.59 1.69
C TYR A 416 -24.72 -1.08 0.35
N THR A 417 -25.06 -1.71 -0.77
CA THR A 417 -24.62 -1.34 -2.13
C THR A 417 -25.41 -0.21 -2.78
N ALA A 418 -26.66 -0.01 -2.36
CA ALA A 418 -27.57 0.97 -2.97
C ALA A 418 -27.03 2.41 -2.88
N ASN A 419 -27.36 3.23 -3.89
CA ASN A 419 -26.92 4.63 -4.00
C ASN A 419 -25.40 4.80 -3.89
N ASN A 420 -24.65 4.02 -4.68
CA ASN A 420 -23.18 3.99 -4.68
C ASN A 420 -22.60 3.74 -3.28
N SER A 421 -23.15 2.74 -2.60
CA SER A 421 -22.75 2.35 -1.24
C SER A 421 -22.81 3.45 -0.18
N ARG A 422 -23.68 4.47 -0.33
CA ARG A 422 -23.80 5.59 0.61
C ARG A 422 -23.99 5.14 2.08
N LYS A 423 -24.75 4.07 2.32
CA LYS A 423 -24.97 3.55 3.69
C LYS A 423 -23.68 2.99 4.30
N TYR A 424 -22.90 2.24 3.53
CA TYR A 424 -21.59 1.73 3.94
C TYR A 424 -20.65 2.89 4.33
N HIS A 425 -20.58 3.93 3.50
CA HIS A 425 -19.74 5.13 3.79
C HIS A 425 -20.12 5.87 5.04
N ASN A 426 -21.41 6.05 5.26
CA ASN A 426 -21.88 6.65 6.50
C ASN A 426 -21.42 5.85 7.72
N LEU A 427 -21.27 4.53 7.59
CA LEU A 427 -20.76 3.67 8.66
C LEU A 427 -19.24 3.68 8.75
N LYS A 428 -18.49 3.64 7.63
CA LYS A 428 -17.03 3.87 7.61
C LYS A 428 -16.70 5.19 8.32
N GLY A 429 -17.37 6.28 7.95
CA GLY A 429 -17.18 7.59 8.61
C GLY A 429 -17.62 7.63 10.08
N ILE A 430 -18.50 6.72 10.54
CA ILE A 430 -18.77 6.54 11.98
C ILE A 430 -17.62 5.78 12.65
N PHE A 431 -17.11 4.73 12.01
CA PHE A 431 -15.99 3.94 12.47
C PHE A 431 -14.72 4.78 12.60
N ASP A 432 -14.38 5.58 11.58
CA ASP A 432 -13.24 6.51 11.63
C ASP A 432 -13.37 7.45 12.86
N LYS A 433 -14.57 8.00 13.09
CA LYS A 433 -14.83 8.84 14.28
C LYS A 433 -14.68 8.09 15.60
N LEU A 434 -14.88 6.77 15.63
CA LEU A 434 -14.63 5.94 16.80
C LEU A 434 -13.13 5.71 17.00
N GLN A 435 -12.39 5.44 15.92
CA GLN A 435 -10.93 5.26 15.94
C GLN A 435 -10.23 6.51 16.53
N TYR A 436 -10.66 7.69 16.11
CA TYR A 436 -10.09 8.97 16.52
C TYR A 436 -10.66 9.58 17.82
N LEU A 437 -11.36 8.79 18.65
CA LEU A 437 -11.85 9.31 19.93
C LEU A 437 -10.68 9.76 20.83
N LYS A 438 -10.71 11.02 21.29
CA LYS A 438 -9.68 11.59 22.18
C LYS A 438 -9.42 10.76 23.45
N SER A 439 -10.44 10.05 23.93
CA SER A 439 -10.32 9.14 25.07
C SER A 439 -9.44 7.92 24.78
N GLY A 440 -9.35 7.48 23.52
CA GLY A 440 -8.81 6.18 23.12
C GLY A 440 -9.72 5.02 23.52
N ARG A 441 -10.99 5.29 23.85
CA ARG A 441 -11.93 4.28 24.40
C ARG A 441 -12.27 3.15 23.41
N PHE A 442 -12.14 3.39 22.11
CA PHE A 442 -12.35 2.37 21.06
C PHE A 442 -11.04 1.77 20.55
N ASN A 443 -10.04 2.63 20.30
CA ASN A 443 -8.73 2.24 19.83
C ASN A 443 -7.63 3.08 20.52
N PRO A 444 -7.07 2.59 21.63
CA PRO A 444 -5.93 3.22 22.30
C PRO A 444 -4.70 3.40 21.40
N TYR A 445 -4.50 2.50 20.43
CA TYR A 445 -3.34 2.51 19.56
C TYR A 445 -3.35 3.70 18.57
N SER A 446 -4.50 4.03 17.95
CA SER A 446 -4.60 5.26 17.16
C SER A 446 -4.20 6.51 17.98
N LYS A 447 -4.56 6.54 19.27
CA LYS A 447 -4.13 7.61 20.17
C LYS A 447 -2.63 7.61 20.46
N LEU A 448 -1.97 6.44 20.53
CA LEU A 448 -0.51 6.34 20.62
C LEU A 448 0.15 7.02 19.40
N ILE A 449 -0.32 6.69 18.20
CA ILE A 449 0.25 7.17 16.93
C ILE A 449 -0.04 8.66 16.71
N HIS A 450 -1.30 9.05 16.73
CA HIS A 450 -1.74 10.37 16.24
C HIS A 450 -1.69 11.48 17.31
N SER A 451 -1.75 11.14 18.60
CA SER A 451 -1.82 12.16 19.66
C SER A 451 -0.47 12.81 19.93
N LYS A 452 -0.45 14.15 20.02
CA LYS A 452 0.70 14.92 20.53
C LYS A 452 1.12 14.54 21.96
N LYS A 453 0.25 13.83 22.73
CA LYS A 453 0.60 13.31 24.06
C LYS A 453 1.67 12.20 23.99
N TYR A 454 1.70 11.47 22.88
CA TYR A 454 2.60 10.34 22.64
C TYR A 454 3.47 10.60 21.40
N ILE A 455 3.25 9.93 20.27
CA ILE A 455 4.11 10.03 19.08
C ILE A 455 3.84 11.34 18.32
N GLY A 456 2.57 11.67 18.09
CA GLY A 456 2.14 12.90 17.43
C GLY A 456 2.34 12.92 15.93
N ALA A 457 2.02 11.81 15.25
CA ALA A 457 2.16 11.65 13.81
C ALA A 457 0.78 11.52 13.13
N PRO A 458 0.03 12.62 12.91
CA PRO A 458 -1.38 12.59 12.51
C PRO A 458 -1.66 12.07 11.09
N ASN A 459 -0.65 11.97 10.24
CA ASN A 459 -0.77 11.60 8.82
C ASN A 459 -0.21 10.20 8.57
N VAL A 460 -0.34 9.30 9.54
CA VAL A 460 0.25 7.96 9.50
C VAL A 460 -0.82 6.91 9.64
N TYR A 461 -0.71 5.87 8.81
CA TYR A 461 -1.61 4.72 8.77
C TYR A 461 -1.61 3.94 10.10
N ALA A 462 -2.64 4.13 10.95
CA ALA A 462 -2.67 3.51 12.30
C ALA A 462 -3.77 2.45 12.51
N TYR A 463 -4.61 2.19 11.51
CA TYR A 463 -5.63 1.14 11.48
C TYR A 463 -6.02 0.82 10.02
N SER A 464 -6.72 -0.30 9.79
CA SER A 464 -6.93 -0.90 8.44
C SER A 464 -7.59 -0.02 7.38
N VAL A 465 -8.13 1.14 7.73
CA VAL A 465 -8.99 1.94 6.83
C VAL A 465 -8.59 3.42 6.83
N ASP A 466 -7.40 3.73 7.36
CA ASP A 466 -6.88 5.09 7.53
C ASP A 466 -6.24 5.63 6.23
N ASP A 467 -7.02 5.80 5.17
CA ASP A 467 -6.56 5.70 3.79
C ASP A 467 -6.25 7.01 3.04
N ALA A 468 -6.22 8.19 3.68
CA ALA A 468 -5.99 9.41 2.90
C ALA A 468 -4.53 9.60 2.43
N VAL A 469 -3.55 9.17 3.23
CA VAL A 469 -2.11 9.40 3.01
C VAL A 469 -1.21 8.27 3.54
N GLY A 470 -1.82 7.17 4.00
CA GLY A 470 -1.12 6.02 4.58
C GLY A 470 -0.44 5.13 3.54
N ASN A 471 -1.07 5.05 2.37
CA ASN A 471 -0.55 4.44 1.14
C ASN A 471 -0.58 5.52 0.05
N MET A 472 0.54 5.69 -0.67
CA MET A 472 0.65 6.64 -1.76
C MET A 472 1.09 5.93 -3.03
N GLN A 473 0.37 6.18 -4.12
CA GLN A 473 0.83 5.89 -5.47
C GLN A 473 1.23 7.19 -6.15
N ALA A 474 2.40 7.23 -6.79
CA ALA A 474 2.90 8.42 -7.45
C ALA A 474 3.89 8.10 -8.58
N GLU A 475 4.18 9.10 -9.41
CA GLU A 475 5.30 9.03 -10.34
C GLU A 475 6.63 8.95 -9.58
N GLY A 476 7.53 8.07 -10.02
CA GLY A 476 8.86 7.92 -9.44
C GLY A 476 9.69 6.83 -10.08
N THR A 477 11.00 6.98 -10.03
CA THR A 477 12.00 6.02 -10.52
C THR A 477 12.64 5.23 -9.36
N GLY A 478 11.85 5.02 -8.30
CA GLY A 478 12.21 4.25 -7.11
C GLY A 478 11.74 4.91 -5.83
N LEU A 479 12.42 4.65 -4.71
CA LEU A 479 12.00 5.07 -3.37
C LEU A 479 13.15 5.65 -2.54
N ILE A 480 12.80 6.56 -1.64
CA ILE A 480 13.66 7.06 -0.58
C ILE A 480 13.03 6.68 0.75
N ILE A 481 13.83 6.04 1.61
CA ILE A 481 13.45 5.61 2.95
C ILE A 481 14.34 6.35 3.94
N ALA A 482 13.75 6.97 4.94
CA ALA A 482 14.46 7.71 5.98
C ALA A 482 14.03 7.20 7.37
N VAL A 483 14.99 6.76 8.17
CA VAL A 483 14.76 6.24 9.51
C VAL A 483 15.26 7.23 10.55
N GLY A 484 14.42 7.63 11.50
CA GLY A 484 14.84 8.47 12.62
C GLY A 484 15.04 9.95 12.31
N GLY A 485 14.51 10.48 11.20
CA GLY A 485 14.68 11.89 10.83
C GLY A 485 14.38 12.19 9.36
N LYS A 486 14.48 13.47 8.96
CA LYS A 486 14.14 13.95 7.60
C LYS A 486 15.30 14.01 6.60
N ARG A 487 16.53 13.69 6.99
CA ARG A 487 17.68 13.83 6.10
C ARG A 487 17.59 12.78 4.99
N GLY A 488 17.86 13.19 3.75
CA GLY A 488 17.69 12.35 2.57
C GLY A 488 16.38 12.53 1.82
N LEU A 489 15.31 13.00 2.49
CA LEU A 489 14.01 13.29 1.86
C LEU A 489 14.04 14.63 1.08
N PRO A 490 14.06 14.69 -0.26
CA PRO A 490 13.66 15.86 -1.03
C PRO A 490 12.50 16.66 -0.43
N ASN A 491 11.37 16.03 -0.13
CA ASN A 491 10.22 16.73 0.44
C ASN A 491 10.25 16.66 1.98
N LYS A 492 10.29 17.83 2.63
CA LYS A 492 10.35 17.91 4.11
C LYS A 492 8.99 17.88 4.77
N ASN A 493 7.92 17.82 3.99
CA ASN A 493 6.54 17.86 4.45
C ASN A 493 5.88 16.48 4.26
N PRO A 494 4.96 16.10 5.17
CA PRO A 494 4.23 14.84 5.02
C PRO A 494 3.33 14.90 3.77
N ALA A 495 3.03 13.75 3.17
CA ALA A 495 2.09 13.63 2.08
C ALA A 495 0.74 14.29 2.43
N THR A 496 0.09 14.86 1.43
CA THR A 496 -1.30 15.32 1.48
C THR A 496 -2.17 14.39 0.65
N PRO A 497 -3.50 14.36 0.89
CA PRO A 497 -4.39 13.54 0.08
C PRO A 497 -4.17 13.80 -1.42
N PRO A 498 -4.07 12.76 -2.24
CA PRO A 498 -3.83 12.92 -3.68
C PRO A 498 -4.97 13.70 -4.33
N ILE A 499 -4.60 14.47 -5.35
CA ILE A 499 -5.50 15.22 -6.23
C ILE A 499 -5.30 14.66 -7.64
N HIS A 500 -6.34 14.06 -8.20
CA HIS A 500 -6.36 13.53 -9.56
C HIS A 500 -6.68 14.66 -10.54
N VAL A 501 -5.73 15.00 -11.38
CA VAL A 501 -5.88 16.04 -12.40
C VAL A 501 -6.12 15.36 -13.74
N SER A 502 -7.30 15.57 -14.32
CA SER A 502 -7.64 15.01 -15.64
C SER A 502 -7.30 15.97 -16.77
N PHE A 503 -6.93 15.43 -17.94
CA PHE A 503 -6.63 16.22 -19.14
C PHE A 503 -7.86 16.53 -20.01
N GLY A 504 -9.01 15.92 -19.69
CA GLY A 504 -10.31 16.23 -20.29
C GLY A 504 -10.46 15.98 -21.79
N TYR A 505 -9.50 15.33 -22.44
CA TYR A 505 -9.50 15.04 -23.89
C TYR A 505 -9.47 13.54 -24.19
N ALA A 506 -9.95 13.14 -25.38
CA ALA A 506 -9.84 11.79 -25.90
C ALA A 506 -8.62 11.66 -26.85
N PRO A 507 -7.96 10.48 -26.94
CA PRO A 507 -6.78 10.30 -27.81
C PRO A 507 -7.00 10.69 -29.29
N THR A 508 -8.25 10.69 -29.74
CA THR A 508 -8.70 11.06 -31.10
C THR A 508 -8.96 12.56 -31.30
N ASP A 509 -8.90 13.38 -30.25
CA ASP A 509 -9.16 14.81 -30.34
C ASP A 509 -8.10 15.50 -31.21
N LEU A 510 -8.54 16.50 -31.97
CA LEU A 510 -7.70 17.27 -32.91
C LEU A 510 -6.63 18.07 -32.16
N VAL A 511 -7.04 18.67 -31.05
CA VAL A 511 -6.17 19.36 -30.11
C VAL A 511 -6.11 18.56 -28.83
N ARG A 512 -4.89 18.26 -28.38
CA ARG A 512 -4.64 17.50 -27.16
C ARG A 512 -3.40 18.00 -26.45
N PHE A 513 -3.37 17.84 -25.13
CA PHE A 513 -2.13 18.05 -24.39
C PHE A 513 -1.11 16.99 -24.79
N THR A 514 0.11 17.45 -25.05
CA THR A 514 1.28 16.60 -25.34
C THR A 514 2.20 16.53 -24.15
N HIS A 515 2.26 17.62 -23.35
CA HIS A 515 3.06 17.67 -22.15
C HIS A 515 2.27 18.34 -21.02
N TYR A 516 2.67 18.01 -19.79
CA TYR A 516 2.22 18.66 -18.58
C TYR A 516 3.42 18.92 -17.66
N GLY A 517 3.23 19.78 -16.68
CA GLY A 517 4.24 20.12 -15.69
C GLY A 517 3.59 20.38 -14.34
N VAL A 518 4.22 19.90 -13.28
CA VAL A 518 3.75 20.07 -11.91
C VAL A 518 4.74 20.95 -11.13
N CYS A 519 4.26 22.08 -10.62
CA CYS A 519 5.09 23.10 -9.95
C CYS A 519 6.27 23.59 -10.82
N THR A 520 6.08 23.68 -12.13
CA THR A 520 7.05 24.16 -13.11
C THR A 520 6.35 25.06 -14.11
N THR A 521 7.08 26.04 -14.66
CA THR A 521 6.59 26.93 -15.71
C THR A 521 6.71 26.34 -17.11
N VAL A 522 7.50 25.27 -17.26
CA VAL A 522 7.73 24.58 -18.53
C VAL A 522 7.21 23.15 -18.36
N PRO A 523 6.16 22.76 -19.10
CA PRO A 523 5.71 21.37 -19.16
C PRO A 523 6.87 20.46 -19.57
N ASP A 524 7.22 19.50 -18.71
CA ASP A 524 8.41 18.65 -18.79
C ASP A 524 8.10 17.15 -18.73
N HIS A 525 6.82 16.78 -18.60
CA HIS A 525 6.36 15.40 -18.63
C HIS A 525 5.49 15.15 -19.87
N ASP A 526 5.76 14.06 -20.59
CA ASP A 526 4.92 13.61 -21.69
C ASP A 526 3.55 13.16 -21.17
N VAL A 527 2.48 13.56 -21.87
CA VAL A 527 1.15 13.00 -21.59
C VAL A 527 1.05 11.62 -22.22
N ASN A 528 0.84 10.60 -21.39
CA ASN A 528 0.48 9.27 -21.88
C ASN A 528 -1.00 9.26 -22.29
N PRO A 529 -1.36 9.13 -23.58
CA PRO A 529 -2.75 9.17 -24.02
C PRO A 529 -3.58 7.99 -23.51
N SER A 530 -2.96 6.89 -23.07
CA SER A 530 -3.65 5.78 -22.40
C SER A 530 -4.02 6.10 -20.94
N TYR A 531 -3.45 7.16 -20.35
CA TYR A 531 -3.71 7.63 -19.00
C TYR A 531 -4.00 9.13 -19.01
N ALA A 532 -5.27 9.48 -19.28
CA ALA A 532 -5.71 10.87 -19.42
C ALA A 532 -5.81 11.66 -18.09
N SER A 533 -4.94 11.36 -17.13
CA SER A 533 -4.83 12.03 -15.84
C SER A 533 -3.47 11.77 -15.17
N PHE A 534 -3.13 12.62 -14.21
CA PHE A 534 -1.98 12.45 -13.32
C PHE A 534 -2.36 12.85 -11.89
N ASP A 535 -1.58 12.38 -10.92
CA ASP A 535 -1.85 12.60 -9.50
C ASP A 535 -0.84 13.58 -8.92
N VAL A 536 -1.33 14.51 -8.10
CA VAL A 536 -0.49 15.44 -7.37
C VAL A 536 -0.76 15.35 -5.87
N SER A 537 0.30 15.28 -5.07
CA SER A 537 0.25 15.29 -3.59
C SER A 537 1.16 16.39 -3.07
N ILE A 538 0.74 17.64 -3.30
CA ILE A 538 1.59 18.81 -3.12
C ILE A 538 1.31 19.40 -1.74
N THR A 539 2.33 19.69 -0.95
CA THR A 539 2.13 20.29 0.39
C THR A 539 2.05 21.82 0.39
N SER A 540 2.68 22.45 -0.61
CA SER A 540 2.74 23.91 -0.79
C SER A 540 1.96 24.32 -2.04
N ILE A 541 0.65 24.15 -2.00
CA ILE A 541 -0.25 24.38 -3.15
C ILE A 541 -0.12 25.80 -3.73
N GLY A 542 0.07 26.83 -2.88
CA GLY A 542 0.13 28.23 -3.34
C GLY A 542 1.34 28.60 -4.22
N ASP A 543 2.41 27.78 -4.22
CA ASP A 543 3.61 28.01 -5.03
C ASP A 543 3.71 27.01 -6.20
N CYS A 544 2.69 26.18 -6.40
CA CYS A 544 2.70 25.11 -7.39
C CYS A 544 1.70 25.39 -8.52
N HIS A 545 2.24 25.68 -9.70
CA HIS A 545 1.45 25.90 -10.91
C HIS A 545 1.39 24.60 -11.70
N LEU A 546 0.21 24.26 -12.22
CA LEU A 546 0.04 23.17 -13.16
C LEU A 546 0.07 23.75 -14.57
N THR A 547 1.04 23.31 -15.36
CA THR A 547 1.26 23.79 -16.72
C THR A 547 0.98 22.68 -17.73
N PHE A 548 0.50 23.06 -18.91
CA PHE A 548 0.16 22.13 -19.99
C PHE A 548 0.61 22.72 -21.33
N LEU A 549 1.06 21.85 -22.23
CA LEU A 549 1.42 22.18 -23.61
C LEU A 549 0.57 21.34 -24.55
N ASP A 550 -0.12 21.95 -25.52
CA ASP A 550 -0.85 21.20 -26.54
C ASP A 550 -0.01 20.91 -27.80
N ASN A 551 -0.56 20.10 -28.72
CA ASN A 551 0.05 19.75 -30.00
C ASN A 551 0.13 20.90 -31.02
N PHE A 552 -0.30 22.12 -30.65
CA PHE A 552 -0.11 23.37 -31.40
C PHE A 552 0.88 24.31 -30.70
N ASN A 553 1.62 23.80 -29.70
CA ASN A 553 2.54 24.57 -28.85
C ASN A 553 1.88 25.71 -28.07
N ARG A 554 0.59 25.61 -27.79
CA ARG A 554 -0.12 26.54 -26.90
C ARG A 554 0.08 26.11 -25.46
N THR A 555 0.42 27.07 -24.60
CA THR A 555 0.63 26.83 -23.17
C THR A 555 -0.62 27.23 -22.38
N TYR A 556 -0.92 26.45 -21.35
CA TYR A 556 -2.03 26.64 -20.43
C TYR A 556 -1.53 26.51 -18.99
N THR A 557 -2.09 27.27 -18.05
CA THR A 557 -1.67 27.22 -16.65
C THR A 557 -2.85 27.44 -15.72
N PHE A 558 -2.87 26.75 -14.58
CA PHE A 558 -3.71 27.15 -13.46
C PHE A 558 -3.03 26.79 -12.14
N ASP A 559 -3.46 27.47 -11.08
CA ASP A 559 -3.05 27.15 -9.72
C ASP A 559 -4.23 26.57 -8.95
N ILE A 560 -3.95 25.64 -8.07
CA ILE A 560 -4.91 25.20 -7.05
C ILE A 560 -4.75 26.16 -5.87
N LYS A 561 -5.84 26.62 -5.24
CA LYS A 561 -5.76 27.59 -4.13
C LYS A 561 -5.72 26.94 -2.75
N SER A 562 -6.29 25.75 -2.60
CA SER A 562 -6.40 25.09 -1.31
C SER A 562 -6.23 23.57 -1.38
N GLN A 563 -5.90 22.96 -0.23
CA GLN A 563 -5.92 21.51 -0.07
C GLN A 563 -7.36 21.00 0.00
N PRO A 564 -7.63 19.76 -0.44
CA PRO A 564 -8.93 19.12 -0.23
C PRO A 564 -9.29 19.04 1.28
N PRO A 565 -10.58 18.87 1.63
CA PRO A 565 -11.68 18.53 0.72
C PRO A 565 -12.22 19.72 -0.07
N TYR A 566 -12.57 19.46 -1.32
CA TYR A 566 -13.26 20.36 -2.23
C TYR A 566 -14.78 20.19 -2.10
N PRO A 567 -15.60 21.09 -2.72
CA PRO A 567 -17.04 20.86 -2.84
C PRO A 567 -17.36 19.50 -3.48
N THR A 568 -18.45 18.87 -3.10
CA THR A 568 -18.80 17.51 -3.57
C THR A 568 -19.54 17.48 -4.91
N ASP A 569 -19.81 18.64 -5.51
CA ASP A 569 -20.47 18.72 -6.81
C ASP A 569 -19.47 18.44 -7.93
N ASN A 570 -19.72 17.43 -8.75
CA ASN A 570 -18.83 17.02 -9.84
C ASN A 570 -19.04 17.84 -11.13
N LYS A 571 -19.56 19.07 -10.99
CA LYS A 571 -19.82 20.00 -12.08
C LYS A 571 -19.17 21.33 -11.79
N ARG A 572 -18.86 22.08 -12.86
CA ARG A 572 -18.44 23.46 -12.75
C ARG A 572 -19.56 24.31 -12.13
N THR A 573 -19.30 24.82 -10.93
CA THR A 573 -20.10 25.80 -10.20
C THR A 573 -19.18 26.91 -9.68
N PRO A 574 -19.71 28.06 -9.24
CA PRO A 574 -18.88 29.07 -8.58
C PRO A 574 -18.05 28.52 -7.41
N ALA A 575 -18.59 27.56 -6.65
CA ALA A 575 -17.90 26.96 -5.52
C ALA A 575 -16.75 26.03 -5.96
N THR A 576 -16.96 25.16 -6.94
CA THR A 576 -15.94 24.23 -7.43
C THR A 576 -14.83 24.94 -8.23
N HIS A 577 -15.16 26.06 -8.88
CA HIS A 577 -14.19 26.89 -9.60
C HIS A 577 -13.42 27.84 -8.68
N ALA A 578 -13.97 28.21 -7.50
CA ALA A 578 -13.30 29.11 -6.57
C ALA A 578 -11.90 28.60 -6.15
N GLU A 579 -11.69 27.29 -6.17
CA GLU A 579 -10.43 26.60 -5.85
C GLU A 579 -9.35 26.74 -6.94
N ILE A 580 -9.68 27.33 -8.09
CA ILE A 580 -8.79 27.46 -9.24
C ILE A 580 -8.38 28.93 -9.43
N ASP A 581 -7.10 29.17 -9.66
CA ASP A 581 -6.55 30.48 -10.07
C ASP A 581 -6.10 30.43 -11.54
N CYS A 582 -6.68 31.31 -12.35
CA CYS A 582 -6.39 31.44 -13.78
C CYS A 582 -5.52 32.65 -14.13
N SER A 583 -5.07 33.41 -13.13
CA SER A 583 -4.40 34.71 -13.31
C SER A 583 -3.08 34.65 -14.08
N ARG A 584 -2.47 33.46 -14.21
CA ARG A 584 -1.21 33.24 -14.93
C ARG A 584 -1.34 33.15 -16.45
N ASN A 585 -2.55 32.92 -16.94
CA ASN A 585 -2.77 32.88 -18.39
C ASN A 585 -2.77 34.31 -18.94
N THR A 586 -1.86 34.61 -19.86
CA THR A 586 -1.81 35.90 -20.56
C THR A 586 -2.68 35.89 -21.81
N GLU A 587 -2.65 34.78 -22.55
CA GLU A 587 -3.38 34.58 -23.80
C GLU A 587 -4.87 34.30 -23.58
N GLN A 588 -5.72 34.84 -24.45
CA GLN A 588 -7.18 34.73 -24.30
C GLN A 588 -7.66 33.27 -24.37
N TYR A 589 -7.11 32.46 -25.30
CA TYR A 589 -7.48 31.05 -25.42
C TYR A 589 -7.22 30.26 -24.13
N ALA A 590 -6.16 30.62 -23.39
CA ALA A 590 -5.77 29.95 -22.15
C ALA A 590 -6.62 30.42 -20.97
N LYS A 591 -7.00 31.70 -20.94
CA LYS A 591 -7.99 32.23 -19.99
C LYS A 591 -9.34 31.55 -20.16
N ASP A 592 -9.83 31.48 -21.39
CA ASP A 592 -11.12 30.86 -21.73
C ASP A 592 -11.12 29.36 -21.38
N TRP A 593 -10.02 28.67 -21.62
CA TRP A 593 -9.84 27.28 -21.18
C TRP A 593 -9.86 27.16 -19.65
N CYS A 594 -9.11 28.01 -18.94
CA CYS A 594 -8.95 27.92 -17.49
C CYS A 594 -10.27 28.20 -16.75
N GLU A 595 -11.13 29.05 -17.31
CA GLU A 595 -12.49 29.23 -16.80
C GLU A 595 -13.22 27.89 -16.68
N GLY A 596 -13.00 26.96 -17.60
CA GLY A 596 -13.61 25.63 -17.57
C GLY A 596 -13.04 24.66 -16.51
N VAL A 597 -11.93 25.00 -15.86
CA VAL A 597 -11.28 24.14 -14.84
C VAL A 597 -12.04 24.21 -13.52
N PHE A 598 -12.21 23.09 -12.82
CA PHE A 598 -12.85 23.08 -11.50
C PHE A 598 -12.38 21.91 -10.63
N ALA A 599 -12.49 22.05 -9.31
CA ALA A 599 -12.12 21.03 -8.34
C ALA A 599 -13.34 20.47 -7.60
N TYR A 600 -13.35 19.16 -7.32
CA TYR A 600 -14.38 18.53 -6.51
C TYR A 600 -13.87 17.32 -5.74
N THR A 601 -14.58 16.94 -4.69
CA THR A 601 -14.30 15.72 -3.91
C THR A 601 -15.42 14.71 -4.12
N LEU A 602 -15.07 13.56 -4.69
CA LEU A 602 -15.96 12.42 -4.82
C LEU A 602 -15.88 11.56 -3.55
N VAL A 603 -17.02 11.30 -2.94
CA VAL A 603 -17.12 10.27 -1.90
C VAL A 603 -17.54 8.97 -2.58
N GLY A 604 -16.57 8.24 -3.12
CA GLY A 604 -16.73 7.00 -3.90
C GLY A 604 -16.89 5.76 -3.02
N LYS A 605 -17.17 4.57 -3.59
CA LYS A 605 -17.54 3.29 -2.89
C LYS A 605 -16.54 2.81 -1.81
N PHE A 606 -15.27 3.20 -1.89
CA PHE A 606 -14.23 2.77 -0.95
C PHE A 606 -13.43 3.92 -0.34
N GLU A 607 -13.37 5.06 -1.03
CA GLU A 607 -12.45 6.15 -0.73
C GLU A 607 -13.07 7.53 -1.00
N THR A 608 -12.45 8.55 -0.41
CA THR A 608 -12.71 9.94 -0.77
C THR A 608 -11.62 10.38 -1.74
N THR A 609 -12.01 10.64 -2.98
CA THR A 609 -11.09 10.95 -4.08
C THR A 609 -11.24 12.42 -4.46
N ASN A 610 -10.13 13.13 -4.58
CA ASN A 610 -10.13 14.57 -4.91
C ASN A 610 -9.75 14.75 -6.37
N TYR A 611 -10.52 15.55 -7.10
CA TYR A 611 -10.35 15.75 -8.52
C TYR A 611 -10.15 17.22 -8.84
N VAL A 612 -9.32 17.48 -9.84
CA VAL A 612 -9.33 18.71 -10.63
C VAL A 612 -9.58 18.32 -12.08
N ILE A 613 -10.63 18.89 -12.66
CA ILE A 613 -11.00 18.64 -14.04
C ILE A 613 -10.45 19.78 -14.88
N ALA A 614 -9.38 19.52 -15.63
CA ALA A 614 -8.99 20.38 -16.74
C ALA A 614 -9.75 19.91 -18.00
N PRO A 615 -10.53 20.78 -18.66
CA PRO A 615 -11.23 20.41 -19.87
C PRO A 615 -10.24 20.20 -21.03
N ALA A 616 -10.70 19.54 -22.10
CA ALA A 616 -9.94 19.52 -23.35
C ALA A 616 -9.61 20.96 -23.80
N PRO A 617 -8.42 21.18 -24.40
CA PRO A 617 -8.12 22.45 -25.02
C PRO A 617 -9.10 22.74 -26.17
N GLN A 618 -9.29 24.00 -26.50
CA GLN A 618 -10.22 24.41 -27.57
C GLN A 618 -9.82 23.75 -28.90
N GLN A 619 -10.76 23.03 -29.50
CA GLN A 619 -10.56 22.19 -30.70
C GLN A 619 -10.48 22.98 -32.02
N VAL A 620 -10.61 24.30 -31.95
CA VAL A 620 -10.54 25.19 -33.11
C VAL A 620 -9.10 25.65 -33.31
N ARG A 621 -8.66 25.66 -34.57
CA ARG A 621 -7.34 26.17 -34.99
C ARG A 621 -7.25 27.68 -34.89
#